data_AF-A0A914KZC7-F1
#
_entry.id   AF-A0A914KZC7-F1
#
_cell.length_a   1.000
_cell.length_b   1.000
_cell.length_c   1.000
_cell.angle_alpha   90.00
_cell.angle_beta   90.00
_cell.angle_gamma   90.00
#
_symmetry.space_group_name_H-M   'P 1'
#
loop_
_entity.id
_entity.type
_entity.pdbx_description
1 polymer ?
#
loop_
_entity_poly.entity_id
_entity_poly.type
_entity_poly.pdbx_seq_one_letter_code
_entity_poly.pdbx_strand_id
1 'polypeptide(L)'
;MFPMKYVDLLEQVDRVNMDNGILDKVSMHKGNMYKSVIHKGIMAKVSMYKFSMNKVSMHKGNMYKSIIHKGIMAKVSMYKFSMNKSSMNRVNLVRAIVDKSVVYVVVGMEVMELVQAIEVLSRLRGCDKHI
;
A
#
# COMPACT_ATOMS: atom_id res chain seq x y z
N MET A 1 10.26 2.95 23.37
CA MET A 1 9.74 2.75 22.01
C MET A 1 9.07 4.06 21.58
N PHE A 2 9.78 4.88 20.81
CA PHE A 2 9.34 6.25 20.47
C PHE A 2 8.23 6.22 19.40
N PRO A 3 7.15 7.00 19.54
CA PRO A 3 6.18 7.17 18.46
C PRO A 3 6.83 8.03 17.35
N MET A 4 7.14 7.43 16.20
CA MET A 4 7.51 8.17 14.98
C MET A 4 6.28 8.92 14.47
N LYS A 5 6.08 10.14 14.96
CA LYS A 5 4.89 10.94 14.63
C LYS A 5 4.90 11.51 13.20
N TYR A 6 6.05 11.50 12.52
CA TYR A 6 6.21 12.08 11.19
C TYR A 6 7.37 11.41 10.45
N VAL A 7 7.14 10.89 9.24
CA VAL A 7 8.18 10.28 8.41
C VAL A 7 8.10 10.86 7.00
N ASP A 8 9.15 11.59 6.62
CA ASP A 8 9.38 12.06 5.25
C ASP A 8 10.47 11.18 4.62
N LEU A 9 10.14 10.55 3.48
CA LEU A 9 11.06 9.69 2.75
C LEU A 9 11.66 10.48 1.58
N LEU A 10 12.99 10.65 1.58
CA LEU A 10 13.77 11.28 0.51
C LEU A 10 14.13 10.29 -0.61
N GLU A 11 14.68 10.81 -1.72
CA GLU A 11 14.73 10.24 -3.08
C GLU A 11 15.00 8.73 -3.21
N GLN A 12 15.80 8.11 -2.34
CA GLN A 12 16.01 6.66 -2.33
C GLN A 12 16.11 6.07 -0.92
N VAL A 13 15.36 4.99 -0.70
CA VAL A 13 15.38 4.20 0.53
C VAL A 13 15.49 2.72 0.19
N ASP A 14 16.59 2.10 0.59
CA ASP A 14 16.84 0.70 0.25
C ASP A 14 15.95 -0.26 1.02
N ARG A 15 15.79 -0.03 2.32
CA ARG A 15 15.05 -0.92 3.22
C ARG A 15 14.32 -0.17 4.31
N VAL A 16 13.06 -0.54 4.51
CA VAL A 16 12.27 -0.18 5.69
C VAL A 16 11.77 -1.47 6.33
N ASN A 17 11.95 -1.60 7.64
CA ASN A 17 11.29 -2.63 8.42
C ASN A 17 10.60 -2.00 9.63
N MET A 18 9.35 -2.37 9.84
CA MET A 18 8.55 -1.88 10.96
C MET A 18 7.78 -3.03 11.58
N ASP A 19 8.06 -3.28 12.85
CA ASP A 19 7.32 -4.23 13.69
C ASP A 19 6.54 -3.46 14.75
N ASN A 20 5.21 -3.61 14.75
CA ASN A 20 4.28 -2.94 15.66
C ASN A 20 4.46 -1.41 15.73
N GLY A 21 4.21 -0.70 14.61
CA GLY A 21 4.35 0.75 14.54
C GLY A 21 3.04 1.49 14.28
N ILE A 22 2.94 2.71 14.79
CA ILE A 22 1.88 3.66 14.44
C ILE A 22 2.54 4.92 13.88
N LEU A 23 2.19 5.29 12.65
CA LEU A 23 2.60 6.52 11.98
C LEU A 23 1.37 7.40 11.73
N ASP A 24 1.35 8.64 12.23
CA ASP A 24 0.19 9.54 12.03
C ASP A 24 0.25 10.33 10.72
N LYS A 25 1.45 10.63 10.22
CA LYS A 25 1.67 11.31 8.94
C LYS A 25 2.88 10.73 8.25
N VAL A 26 2.68 10.28 7.03
CA VAL A 26 3.74 9.75 6.17
C VAL A 26 3.66 10.46 4.84
N SER A 27 4.78 11.04 4.41
CA SER A 27 4.85 11.71 3.12
C SER A 27 6.04 11.22 2.31
N MET A 28 5.84 11.07 1.00
CA MET A 28 6.90 10.75 0.06
C MET A 28 6.66 11.49 -1.24
N HIS A 29 7.66 12.23 -1.69
CA HIS A 29 7.63 12.99 -2.93
C HIS A 29 8.86 12.65 -3.76
N LYS A 30 8.66 12.08 -4.95
CA LYS A 30 9.76 11.64 -5.84
C LYS A 30 10.70 10.60 -5.22
N GLY A 31 10.18 9.77 -4.30
CA GLY A 31 10.96 8.76 -3.60
C GLY A 31 10.90 7.37 -4.26
N ASN A 32 12.02 6.65 -4.20
CA ASN A 32 12.10 5.24 -4.54
C ASN A 32 12.36 4.39 -3.29
N MET A 33 11.61 3.30 -3.14
CA MET A 33 11.79 2.34 -2.04
C MET A 33 11.99 0.93 -2.58
N TYR A 34 13.10 0.28 -2.25
CA TYR A 34 13.42 -1.02 -2.84
C TYR A 34 12.85 -2.23 -2.08
N LYS A 35 12.76 -2.15 -0.75
CA LYS A 35 12.19 -3.21 0.08
C LYS A 35 11.54 -2.62 1.32
N SER A 36 10.27 -2.95 1.53
CA SER A 36 9.54 -2.51 2.71
C SER A 36 8.82 -3.69 3.34
N VAL A 37 9.01 -3.87 4.64
CA VAL A 37 8.30 -4.88 5.42
C VAL A 37 7.63 -4.19 6.60
N ILE A 38 6.32 -4.36 6.71
CA ILE A 38 5.54 -3.81 7.81
C ILE A 38 4.74 -4.95 8.44
N HIS A 39 5.04 -5.27 9.68
CA HIS A 39 4.30 -6.22 10.49
C HIS A 39 3.49 -5.47 11.56
N LYS A 40 2.17 -5.60 11.51
CA LYS A 40 1.21 -4.92 12.42
C LYS A 40 1.42 -3.40 12.48
N GLY A 41 1.43 -2.74 11.33
CA GLY A 41 1.58 -1.29 11.24
C GLY A 41 0.26 -0.56 11.00
N ILE A 42 0.06 0.57 11.67
CA ILE A 42 -1.04 1.50 11.39
C ILE A 42 -0.45 2.78 10.82
N MET A 43 -0.91 3.19 9.63
CA MET A 43 -0.52 4.45 9.02
C MET A 43 -1.76 5.31 8.77
N ALA A 44 -1.77 6.52 9.32
CA ALA A 44 -2.77 7.53 9.05
C ALA A 44 -2.18 8.61 8.12
N LYS A 45 -3.05 9.28 7.35
CA LYS A 45 -2.73 10.47 6.55
C LYS A 45 -1.49 10.26 5.67
N VAL A 46 -1.50 9.19 4.90
CA VAL A 46 -0.40 8.85 3.99
C VAL A 46 -0.57 9.66 2.70
N SER A 47 0.49 10.36 2.27
CA SER A 47 0.53 11.08 1.01
C SER A 47 1.75 10.65 0.19
N MET A 48 1.53 10.09 -0.99
CA MET A 48 2.62 9.66 -1.88
C MET A 48 2.46 10.24 -3.27
N TYR A 49 3.51 10.89 -3.78
CA TYR A 49 3.53 11.53 -5.09
C TYR A 49 4.78 11.15 -5.89
N LYS A 50 4.61 10.72 -7.15
CA LYS A 50 5.71 10.36 -8.07
C LYS A 50 6.70 9.36 -7.46
N PHE A 51 6.21 8.22 -6.99
CA PHE A 51 7.07 7.26 -6.27
C PHE A 51 7.27 5.96 -7.06
N SER A 52 8.31 5.21 -6.69
CA SER A 52 8.48 3.81 -7.09
C SER A 52 8.70 2.94 -5.86
N MET A 53 7.93 1.87 -5.73
CA MET A 53 8.13 0.88 -4.66
C MET A 53 8.32 -0.51 -5.23
N ASN A 54 9.33 -1.22 -4.75
CA ASN A 54 9.60 -2.61 -5.08
C ASN A 54 9.55 -3.45 -3.79
N LYS A 55 9.16 -4.73 -3.92
CA LYS A 55 9.17 -5.74 -2.85
C LYS A 55 8.56 -5.21 -1.53
N VAL A 56 7.30 -4.79 -1.60
CA VAL A 56 6.54 -4.34 -0.43
C VAL A 56 5.79 -5.50 0.18
N SER A 57 5.91 -5.70 1.49
CA SER A 57 5.15 -6.70 2.24
C SER A 57 4.48 -6.05 3.45
N MET A 58 3.16 -6.24 3.57
CA MET A 58 2.37 -5.74 4.68
C MET A 58 1.58 -6.88 5.30
N HIS A 59 1.85 -7.17 6.57
CA HIS A 59 1.16 -8.18 7.35
C HIS A 59 0.39 -7.52 8.50
N LYS A 60 -0.93 -7.70 8.55
CA LYS A 60 -1.83 -7.09 9.55
C LYS A 60 -1.71 -5.56 9.62
N GLY A 61 -1.49 -4.93 8.47
CA GLY A 61 -1.37 -3.48 8.37
C GLY A 61 -2.72 -2.78 8.18
N ASN A 62 -2.79 -1.50 8.53
CA ASN A 62 -3.96 -0.68 8.25
C ASN A 62 -3.53 0.70 7.74
N MET A 63 -4.12 1.15 6.63
CA MET A 63 -3.96 2.51 6.10
C MET A 63 -5.28 3.27 6.15
N TYR A 64 -5.24 4.46 6.73
CA TYR A 64 -6.40 5.34 6.86
C TYR A 64 -6.13 6.73 6.27
N LYS A 65 -7.07 7.22 5.45
CA LYS A 65 -6.97 8.53 4.79
C LYS A 65 -5.68 8.64 3.97
N SER A 66 -5.51 7.76 2.99
CA SER A 66 -4.35 7.81 2.11
C SER A 66 -4.66 8.44 0.75
N ILE A 67 -3.71 9.22 0.22
CA ILE A 67 -3.74 9.80 -1.12
C ILE A 67 -2.47 9.36 -1.82
N ILE A 68 -2.63 8.61 -2.90
CA ILE A 68 -1.52 8.06 -3.67
C ILE A 68 -1.67 8.50 -5.12
N HIS A 69 -0.70 9.24 -5.64
CA HIS A 69 -0.78 9.83 -6.97
C HIS A 69 0.50 9.63 -7.77
N LYS A 70 0.38 9.09 -8.98
CA LYS A 70 1.50 8.81 -9.90
C LYS A 70 2.58 7.94 -9.25
N GLY A 71 2.48 6.63 -9.40
CA GLY A 71 3.54 5.77 -8.89
C GLY A 71 3.49 4.36 -9.45
N ILE A 72 4.57 3.63 -9.22
CA ILE A 72 4.69 2.22 -9.61
C ILE A 72 4.91 1.39 -8.35
N MET A 73 4.16 0.30 -8.23
CA MET A 73 4.33 -0.69 -7.17
C MET A 73 4.57 -2.06 -7.79
N ALA A 74 5.71 -2.66 -7.49
CA ALA A 74 6.11 -3.97 -7.99
C ALA A 74 6.31 -4.96 -6.84
N LYS A 75 5.85 -6.19 -7.04
CA LYS A 75 6.02 -7.31 -6.08
C LYS A 75 5.45 -6.96 -4.69
N VAL A 76 4.19 -6.54 -4.67
CA VAL A 76 3.45 -6.21 -3.46
C VAL A 76 2.83 -7.48 -2.86
N SER A 77 2.90 -7.62 -1.55
CA SER A 77 2.22 -8.68 -0.80
C SER A 77 1.47 -8.06 0.37
N MET A 78 0.17 -8.34 0.48
CA MET A 78 -0.70 -7.84 1.53
C MET A 78 -1.45 -9.01 2.17
N TYR A 79 -1.30 -9.17 3.49
CA TYR A 79 -2.01 -10.17 4.28
C TYR A 79 -2.72 -9.52 5.45
N LYS A 80 -4.03 -9.76 5.60
CA LYS A 80 -4.87 -9.11 6.64
C LYS A 80 -4.69 -7.59 6.64
N PHE A 81 -4.58 -7.00 5.46
CA PHE A 81 -4.38 -5.58 5.28
C PHE A 81 -5.72 -4.86 5.08
N SER A 82 -5.82 -3.62 5.54
CA SER A 82 -7.01 -2.80 5.33
C SER A 82 -6.65 -1.41 4.80
N MET A 83 -7.36 -0.94 3.77
CA MET A 83 -7.33 0.45 3.31
C MET A 83 -8.70 1.11 3.42
N ASN A 84 -8.76 2.19 4.19
CA ASN A 84 -9.99 2.94 4.42
C ASN A 84 -9.84 4.41 4.04
N LYS A 85 -10.90 4.97 3.44
CA LYS A 85 -10.96 6.38 2.97
C LYS A 85 -9.73 6.75 2.13
N SER A 86 -9.37 5.87 1.20
CA SER A 86 -8.14 6.00 0.42
C SER A 86 -8.44 6.28 -1.05
N SER A 87 -7.59 7.06 -1.69
CA SER A 87 -7.67 7.37 -3.12
C SER A 87 -6.34 7.06 -3.80
N MET A 88 -6.43 6.40 -4.95
CA MET A 88 -5.29 6.09 -5.81
C MET A 88 -5.58 6.59 -7.22
N ASN A 89 -4.62 7.34 -7.79
CA ASN A 89 -4.73 7.92 -9.12
C ASN A 89 -3.40 7.76 -9.88
N ARG A 90 -3.46 7.17 -11.09
CA ARG A 90 -2.28 6.83 -11.92
C ARG A 90 -1.25 5.98 -11.16
N VAL A 91 -1.71 4.91 -10.51
CA VAL A 91 -0.84 4.00 -9.77
C VAL A 91 -0.83 2.66 -10.49
N ASN A 92 0.35 2.29 -10.99
CA ASN A 92 0.52 1.02 -11.69
C ASN A 92 0.98 -0.06 -10.70
N LEU A 93 0.25 -1.18 -10.67
CA LEU A 93 0.52 -2.32 -9.81
C LEU A 93 0.94 -3.54 -10.63
N VAL A 94 2.25 -3.75 -10.79
CA VAL A 94 2.79 -4.74 -11.73
C VAL A 94 2.57 -6.18 -11.26
N ARG A 95 2.74 -6.44 -9.95
CA ARG A 95 2.52 -7.76 -9.35
C ARG A 95 2.08 -7.59 -7.91
N ALA A 96 0.94 -8.16 -7.58
CA ALA A 96 0.39 -8.14 -6.23
C ALA A 96 -0.12 -9.52 -5.80
N ILE A 97 0.09 -9.85 -4.52
CA ILE A 97 -0.53 -10.96 -3.83
C ILE A 97 -1.32 -10.37 -2.67
N VAL A 98 -2.61 -10.64 -2.59
CA VAL A 98 -3.50 -10.08 -1.59
C VAL A 98 -4.31 -11.21 -0.97
N ASP A 99 -4.21 -11.37 0.35
CA ASP A 99 -4.93 -12.40 1.09
C ASP A 99 -5.59 -11.82 2.34
N LYS A 100 -6.84 -12.23 2.61
CA LYS A 100 -7.69 -11.77 3.74
C LYS A 100 -7.67 -10.26 3.96
N SER A 101 -7.51 -9.48 2.89
CA SER A 101 -7.32 -8.03 2.96
C SER A 101 -8.51 -7.31 2.33
N VAL A 102 -8.85 -6.15 2.87
CA VAL A 102 -9.99 -5.34 2.44
C VAL A 102 -9.51 -4.00 1.93
N VAL A 103 -9.91 -3.62 0.73
CA VAL A 103 -9.43 -2.40 0.09
C VAL A 103 -10.61 -1.56 -0.40
N TYR A 104 -10.88 -0.44 0.27
CA TYR A 104 -11.86 0.55 -0.17
C TYR A 104 -11.14 1.74 -0.79
N VAL A 105 -11.13 1.77 -2.13
CA VAL A 105 -10.49 2.82 -2.91
C VAL A 105 -11.56 3.60 -3.67
N VAL A 106 -11.54 4.92 -3.57
CA VAL A 106 -12.26 5.78 -4.52
C VAL A 106 -11.35 5.90 -5.74
N VAL A 107 -11.64 5.07 -6.75
CA VAL A 107 -10.76 4.81 -7.88
C VAL A 107 -10.96 5.83 -9.01
N GLY A 108 -9.86 6.48 -9.41
CA GLY A 108 -9.66 7.08 -10.73
C GLY A 108 -8.53 6.35 -11.46
N MET A 109 -8.71 5.04 -11.71
CA MET A 109 -7.78 4.21 -12.49
C MET A 109 -8.13 4.35 -13.97
N GLU A 110 -7.10 4.42 -14.83
CA GLU A 110 -7.32 4.34 -16.28
C GLU A 110 -7.70 2.89 -16.66
N VAL A 111 -8.48 2.73 -17.73
CA VAL A 111 -9.24 1.51 -18.10
C VAL A 111 -8.39 0.23 -18.17
N MET A 112 -7.09 0.33 -18.49
CA MET A 112 -6.16 -0.81 -18.54
C MET A 112 -5.79 -1.37 -17.15
N GLU A 113 -5.85 -0.54 -16.10
CA GLU A 113 -5.52 -0.90 -14.72
C GLU A 113 -6.71 -1.56 -14.00
N LEU A 114 -7.93 -1.30 -14.49
CA LEU A 114 -9.17 -1.88 -13.95
C LEU A 114 -9.20 -3.41 -14.08
N VAL A 115 -8.67 -3.97 -15.18
CA VAL A 115 -8.66 -5.43 -15.42
C VAL A 115 -7.79 -6.15 -14.38
N GLN A 116 -6.59 -5.63 -14.09
CA GLN A 116 -5.70 -6.21 -13.07
C GLN A 116 -6.30 -6.06 -11.66
N ALA A 117 -6.94 -4.93 -11.35
CA ALA A 117 -7.64 -4.74 -10.10
C ALA A 117 -8.84 -5.68 -9.95
N ILE A 118 -9.62 -5.89 -11.02
CA ILE A 118 -10.72 -6.85 -11.05
C ILE A 118 -10.21 -8.26 -10.84
N GLU A 119 -9.07 -8.65 -11.42
CA GLU A 119 -8.50 -9.98 -11.20
C GLU A 119 -8.04 -10.18 -9.74
N VAL A 120 -7.43 -9.16 -9.12
CA VAL A 120 -7.11 -9.17 -7.69
C VAL A 120 -8.39 -9.26 -6.84
N LEU A 121 -9.42 -8.49 -7.17
CA LEU A 121 -10.73 -8.53 -6.49
C LEU A 121 -11.48 -9.86 -6.69
N SER A 122 -11.29 -10.51 -7.84
CA SER A 122 -11.93 -11.79 -8.16
C SER A 122 -11.29 -12.94 -7.38
N ARG A 123 -9.96 -12.90 -7.19
CA ARG A 123 -9.25 -13.81 -6.26
C ARG A 123 -9.70 -13.61 -4.81
N LEU A 124 -10.03 -12.38 -4.40
CA LEU A 124 -10.59 -12.09 -3.08
C LEU A 124 -11.97 -12.73 -2.86
N ARG A 125 -12.90 -12.65 -3.85
CA ARG A 125 -14.22 -13.31 -3.75
C ARG A 125 -14.18 -14.84 -3.89
N GLY A 126 -13.16 -15.38 -4.56
CA GLY A 126 -12.98 -16.83 -4.71
C GLY A 126 -12.49 -17.53 -3.43
N CYS A 127 -11.77 -16.83 -2.55
CA CYS A 127 -11.26 -17.38 -1.29
C CYS A 127 -12.30 -17.50 -0.17
N ASP A 128 -13.48 -16.88 -0.30
CA ASP A 128 -14.57 -17.00 0.68
C ASP A 128 -15.41 -18.29 0.52
N LYS A 129 -15.17 -19.11 -0.52
CA LYS A 129 -15.95 -20.34 -0.78
C LYS A 129 -15.43 -21.62 -0.12
N HIS A 130 -14.43 -21.51 0.75
CA HIS A 130 -13.93 -22.65 1.53
C HIS A 130 -13.85 -22.30 3.03
N ILE A 131 -15.00 -22.13 3.66
CA ILE A 131 -15.26 -22.42 5.08
C ILE A 131 -16.61 -23.12 5.15
#